data_AF-A0A8K0G3N2-F1
#
_entry.id   AF-A0A8K0G3N2-F1
#
_cell.length_a   1.000
_cell.length_b   1.000
_cell.length_c   1.000
_cell.angle_alpha   90.00
_cell.angle_beta   90.00
_cell.angle_gamma   90.00
#
_symmetry.space_group_name_H-M   'P 1'
#
loop_
_entity.id
_entity.type
_entity.pdbx_description
1 polymer ?
#
loop_
_entity_poly.entity_id
_entity_poly.type
_entity_poly.pdbx_seq_one_letter_code
_entity_poly.pdbx_strand_id
1 'polypeptide(L)'
;LELMFEKVEQNTGELEQNYKLLDTWKRRGDDLLYSMIPKTVADRLRAGHSSLNTCESFDAVTVMFCDLVGFNSSTVQDAMDVVASMNEVFSCFDELMDKFNVYKVI
;
A
#
# COMPACT_ATOMS: atom_id res chain seq x y z
N LEU A 1 0.62 39.36 -29.13
CA LEU A 1 1.78 39.29 -28.21
C LEU A 1 1.30 39.02 -26.80
N GLU A 2 0.45 39.85 -26.19
CA GLU A 2 -0.16 39.59 -24.87
C GLU A 2 -0.88 38.24 -24.77
N LEU A 3 -1.78 37.93 -25.72
CA LEU A 3 -2.46 36.62 -25.79
C LEU A 3 -1.51 35.42 -25.88
N MET A 4 -0.32 35.57 -26.47
CA MET A 4 0.66 34.48 -26.52
C MET A 4 1.40 34.35 -25.19
N PHE A 5 1.72 35.46 -24.51
CA PHE A 5 2.31 35.43 -23.18
C PHE A 5 1.35 34.81 -22.16
N GLU A 6 0.09 35.23 -22.16
CA GLU A 6 -0.96 34.68 -21.31
C GLU A 6 -1.16 33.18 -21.56
N LYS A 7 -1.12 32.73 -22.83
CA LYS A 7 -1.22 31.31 -23.17
C LYS A 7 -0.01 30.49 -22.70
N VAL A 8 1.20 31.04 -22.79
CA VAL A 8 2.43 30.37 -22.31
C VAL A 8 2.43 30.28 -20.79
N GLU A 9 2.01 31.34 -20.10
CA GLU A 9 1.90 31.36 -18.64
C GLU A 9 0.85 30.37 -18.15
N GLN A 10 -0.32 30.32 -18.81
CA GLN A 10 -1.36 29.33 -18.53
C GLN A 10 -0.85 27.89 -18.76
N ASN A 11 -0.24 27.61 -19.92
CA ASN A 11 0.29 26.29 -20.23
C ASN A 11 1.39 25.87 -19.24
N THR A 12 2.20 26.81 -18.75
CA THR A 12 3.25 26.54 -17.76
C THR A 12 2.63 26.20 -16.40
N GLY A 13 1.62 26.95 -15.97
CA GLY A 13 0.87 26.66 -14.74
C GLY A 13 0.16 25.30 -14.80
N GLU A 14 -0.49 24.98 -15.92
CA GLU A 14 -1.11 23.66 -16.16
C GLU A 14 -0.07 22.53 -16.14
N LEU A 15 1.10 22.75 -16.74
CA LEU A 15 2.18 21.77 -16.76
C LEU A 15 2.72 21.50 -15.35
N GLU A 16 2.94 22.54 -14.54
CA GLU A 16 3.36 22.39 -13.14
C GLU A 16 2.33 21.63 -12.30
N GLN A 17 1.05 21.92 -12.48
CA GLN A 17 -0.02 21.19 -11.80
C GLN A 17 -0.03 19.71 -12.19
N ASN A 18 0.12 19.41 -13.49
CA ASN A 18 0.20 18.03 -13.97
C ASN A 18 1.42 17.29 -13.40
N TYR A 19 2.59 17.94 -13.31
CA TYR A 19 3.76 17.34 -12.67
C TYR A 19 3.54 17.02 -11.19
N LYS A 20 2.90 17.93 -10.43
CA LYS A 20 2.56 17.69 -9.02
C LYS A 20 1.57 16.52 -8.87
N LEU A 21 0.58 16.46 -9.75
CA LEU A 21 -0.41 15.39 -9.74
C LEU A 21 0.24 14.05 -10.08
N LEU A 22 1.10 14.00 -11.09
CA LEU A 22 1.88 12.82 -11.48
C LEU A 22 2.73 12.31 -10.32
N ASP A 23 3.45 13.19 -9.63
CA ASP A 23 4.28 12.81 -8.48
C ASP A 23 3.44 12.24 -7.32
N THR A 24 2.29 12.85 -7.06
CA THR A 24 1.34 12.37 -6.04
C THR A 24 0.81 10.97 -6.36
N TRP A 25 0.40 10.74 -7.61
CA TRP A 25 -0.10 9.42 -8.04
C TRP A 25 1.00 8.37 -8.03
N LYS A 26 2.20 8.74 -8.46
CA LYS A 26 3.37 7.84 -8.41
C LYS A 26 3.66 7.42 -6.98
N ARG A 27 3.69 8.36 -6.04
CA ARG A 27 3.91 8.08 -4.62
C ARG A 27 2.84 7.17 -4.03
N ARG A 28 1.56 7.43 -4.31
CA ARG A 28 0.46 6.55 -3.86
C ARG A 28 0.59 5.13 -4.41
N GLY A 29 1.01 5.01 -5.67
CA GLY A 29 1.28 3.70 -6.28
C GLY A 29 2.43 2.96 -5.61
N ASP A 30 3.52 3.68 -5.30
CA ASP A 30 4.65 3.11 -4.57
C ASP A 30 4.25 2.69 -3.14
N ASP A 31 3.52 3.53 -2.41
CA ASP A 31 3.04 3.24 -1.05
C ASP A 31 2.15 1.99 -1.03
N LEU A 32 1.27 1.82 -2.03
CA LEU A 32 0.43 0.63 -2.16
C LEU A 32 1.23 -0.63 -2.52
N LEU A 33 2.25 -0.50 -3.38
CA LEU A 33 3.10 -1.63 -3.74
C LEU A 33 3.86 -2.14 -2.51
N TYR A 34 4.42 -1.23 -1.72
CA TYR A 34 5.19 -1.57 -0.53
C TYR A 34 4.32 -2.05 0.65
N SER A 35 3.01 -1.76 0.64
CA SER A 35 2.10 -2.32 1.64
C SER A 35 1.66 -3.76 1.33
N MET A 36 1.70 -4.19 0.06
CA MET A 36 1.34 -5.56 -0.32
C MET A 36 2.50 -6.55 -0.25
N ILE A 37 3.70 -6.14 -0.65
CA ILE A 37 4.85 -7.03 -0.75
C ILE A 37 6.10 -6.42 -0.07
N PRO A 38 7.05 -7.26 0.40
CA PRO A 38 8.25 -6.74 1.05
C PRO A 38 9.01 -5.78 0.14
N LYS A 39 9.49 -4.68 0.70
CA LYS A 39 10.16 -3.60 -0.04
C LYS A 39 11.32 -4.11 -0.91
N THR A 40 12.10 -5.06 -0.41
CA THR A 40 13.22 -5.68 -1.15
C THR A 40 12.75 -6.40 -2.41
N VAL A 41 11.62 -7.10 -2.35
CA VAL A 41 11.01 -7.79 -3.49
C VAL A 41 10.43 -6.77 -4.48
N ALA A 42 9.69 -5.78 -3.97
CA ALA A 42 9.11 -4.70 -4.77
C ALA A 42 10.18 -3.94 -5.58
N ASP A 43 11.27 -3.54 -4.93
CA ASP A 43 12.36 -2.79 -5.57
C ASP A 43 13.03 -3.59 -6.70
N ARG A 44 13.23 -4.90 -6.50
CA ARG A 44 13.78 -5.79 -7.54
C ARG A 44 12.83 -5.92 -8.74
N LEU A 45 11.54 -6.13 -8.48
CA LEU A 45 10.53 -6.21 -9.55
C LEU A 45 10.47 -4.90 -10.34
N ARG A 46 10.52 -3.75 -9.66
CA ARG A 46 10.55 -2.42 -10.29
C ARG A 46 11.81 -2.17 -11.11
N ALA A 47 12.94 -2.75 -10.71
CA ALA A 47 14.18 -2.72 -11.48
C ALA A 47 14.17 -3.67 -12.71
N GLY A 48 13.07 -4.40 -12.96
CA GLY A 48 12.90 -5.26 -14.13
C GLY A 48 13.42 -6.69 -13.93
N HIS A 49 13.70 -7.11 -12.70
CA HIS A 49 14.07 -8.50 -12.44
C HIS A 49 12.86 -9.42 -12.65
N SER A 50 13.09 -10.64 -13.14
CA SER A 50 12.05 -11.65 -13.24
C SER A 50 11.56 -12.05 -11.85
N SER A 51 10.27 -12.38 -11.73
CA SER A 51 9.67 -12.85 -10.47
C SER A 51 10.44 -14.04 -9.88
N LEU A 52 10.92 -14.94 -10.74
CA LEU A 52 11.69 -16.12 -10.34
C LEU A 52 13.04 -15.76 -9.69
N ASN A 53 13.70 -14.69 -10.16
CA ASN A 53 14.95 -14.20 -9.57
C ASN A 53 14.72 -13.39 -8.28
N THR A 54 13.47 -13.06 -7.95
CA THR A 54 13.14 -12.37 -6.69
C THR A 54 12.79 -13.32 -5.54
N CYS A 55 12.69 -14.62 -5.81
CA CYS A 55 12.48 -15.65 -4.81
C CYS A 55 13.71 -15.80 -3.92
N GLU A 56 13.50 -15.80 -2.61
CA GLU A 56 14.54 -16.02 -1.61
C GLU A 56 14.25 -17.30 -0.83
N SER A 57 15.32 -18.01 -0.47
CA SER A 57 15.26 -19.13 0.48
C SER A 57 15.86 -18.68 1.79
N PHE A 58 15.21 -19.01 2.88
CA PHE A 58 15.63 -18.65 4.22
C PHE A 58 15.89 -19.92 5.01
N ASP A 59 17.05 -20.00 5.67
CA ASP A 59 17.46 -21.18 6.45
C ASP A 59 16.57 -21.40 7.69
N ALA A 60 16.02 -20.32 8.24
CA ALA A 60 15.14 -20.35 9.41
C ALA A 60 14.05 -19.28 9.28
N VAL A 61 12.78 -19.71 9.40
CA VAL A 61 11.61 -18.83 9.39
C VAL A 61 10.66 -19.21 10.51
N THR A 62 9.95 -18.23 11.07
CA THR A 62 8.84 -18.46 12.00
C THR A 62 7.57 -17.94 11.36
N VAL A 63 6.53 -18.76 11.31
CA VAL A 63 5.23 -18.41 10.73
C VAL A 63 4.18 -18.45 11.84
N MET A 64 3.39 -17.38 11.96
CA MET A 64 2.27 -17.30 12.89
C MET A 64 0.95 -17.32 12.12
N PHE A 65 0.06 -18.22 12.49
CA PHE A 65 -1.31 -18.24 12.02
C PHE A 65 -2.22 -17.62 13.08
N CYS A 66 -3.08 -16.69 12.66
CA CYS A 66 -4.11 -16.10 13.50
C CYS A 66 -5.44 -16.31 12.78
N ASP A 67 -6.39 -16.93 13.48
CA ASP A 67 -7.76 -17.07 13.00
C ASP A 67 -8.68 -16.37 14.01
N LEU A 68 -9.66 -15.66 13.48
CA LEU A 68 -10.63 -14.93 14.27
C LEU A 68 -11.95 -15.69 14.21
N VAL A 69 -12.31 -16.31 15.34
CA VAL A 69 -13.51 -17.14 15.48
C VAL A 69 -14.69 -16.34 16.02
N GLY A 70 -15.92 -16.75 15.67
CA GLY A 70 -17.14 -16.28 16.34
C GLY A 70 -17.90 -15.14 15.66
N PHE A 71 -17.63 -14.86 14.38
CA PHE A 71 -18.37 -13.84 13.62
C PHE A 71 -19.69 -14.39 13.04
N ASN A 72 -20.70 -14.52 13.89
CA ASN A 72 -22.05 -14.84 13.43
C ASN A 72 -22.89 -13.56 13.41
N SER A 73 -22.97 -12.89 12.25
CA SER A 73 -23.87 -11.74 12.07
C SER A 73 -25.24 -12.22 11.57
N SER A 74 -26.32 -11.89 12.30
CA SER A 74 -27.69 -12.21 11.87
C SER A 74 -28.36 -11.03 11.15
N THR A 75 -27.86 -9.82 11.36
CA THR A 75 -28.34 -8.60 10.70
C THR A 75 -27.20 -7.83 10.04
N VAL A 76 -27.53 -6.93 9.11
CA VAL A 76 -26.55 -6.05 8.44
C VAL A 76 -25.85 -5.12 9.45
N GLN A 77 -26.55 -4.68 10.50
CA GLN A 77 -25.95 -3.84 11.53
C GLN A 77 -24.90 -4.61 12.33
N ASP A 78 -25.21 -5.85 12.74
CA ASP A 78 -24.25 -6.71 13.45
C ASP A 78 -23.01 -7.00 12.59
N ALA A 79 -23.17 -7.13 11.27
CA ALA A 79 -22.06 -7.33 10.34
C ALA A 79 -21.13 -6.11 10.29
N MET A 80 -21.67 -4.89 10.33
CA MET A 80 -20.85 -3.67 10.37
C MET A 80 -20.05 -3.55 11.67
N ASP A 81 -20.67 -3.90 12.81
CA ASP A 81 -20.01 -3.88 14.11
C ASP A 81 -18.90 -4.95 14.21
N VAL A 82 -19.12 -6.12 13.61
CA VAL A 82 -18.10 -7.16 13.44
C VAL A 82 -16.92 -6.65 12.61
N VAL A 83 -17.19 -6.03 11.46
CA VAL A 83 -16.13 -5.49 10.59
C VAL A 83 -15.34 -4.39 11.30
N ALA A 84 -16.01 -3.51 12.05
CA ALA A 84 -15.34 -2.49 12.85
C ALA A 84 -14.40 -3.10 13.90
N SER A 85 -14.87 -4.13 14.61
CA SER A 85 -14.07 -4.85 15.60
C SER A 85 -12.86 -5.57 14.97
N MET A 86 -13.05 -6.21 13.81
CA MET A 86 -11.95 -6.82 13.06
C MET A 86 -10.91 -5.78 12.66
N ASN A 87 -11.37 -4.61 12.18
CA ASN A 87 -10.47 -3.54 11.79
C ASN A 87 -9.63 -3.01 12.97
N GLU A 88 -10.21 -2.88 14.16
CA GLU A 88 -9.47 -2.51 15.37
C GLU A 88 -8.40 -3.55 15.73
N VAL A 89 -8.76 -4.84 15.69
CA VAL A 89 -7.83 -5.93 15.98
C VAL A 89 -6.68 -5.95 14.98
N PHE A 90 -6.97 -5.89 13.68
CA PHE A 90 -5.94 -5.88 12.65
C PHE A 90 -5.07 -4.62 12.71
N SER A 91 -5.64 -3.46 13.02
CA SER A 91 -4.86 -2.22 13.19
C SER A 91 -3.87 -2.34 14.35
N CYS A 92 -4.29 -2.91 15.48
CA CYS A 92 -3.40 -3.17 16.63
C CYS A 92 -2.27 -4.15 16.26
N PHE A 93 -2.59 -5.20 15.50
CA PHE A 93 -1.59 -6.13 14.99
C PHE A 93 -0.61 -5.46 14.02
N ASP A 94 -1.08 -4.59 13.14
CA ASP A 94 -0.26 -3.87 12.17
C ASP A 94 0.72 -2.94 12.89
N GLU A 95 0.28 -2.20 13.91
CA GLU A 95 1.15 -1.37 14.76
C GLU A 95 2.24 -2.19 15.48
N LEU A 96 1.89 -3.38 15.99
CA LEU A 96 2.84 -4.28 16.62
C LEU A 96 3.84 -4.85 15.60
N MET A 97 3.37 -5.26 14.42
CA MET A 97 4.22 -5.79 13.36
C MET A 97 5.24 -4.75 12.88
N ASP A 98 4.81 -3.50 12.69
CA ASP A 98 5.69 -2.38 12.35
C ASP A 98 6.75 -2.15 13.44
N LYS A 99 6.38 -2.23 14.72
CA LYS A 99 7.31 -2.06 15.85
C LYS A 99 8.38 -3.14 15.91
N PHE A 100 8.03 -4.38 15.57
CA PHE A 100 8.95 -5.53 15.60
C PHE A 100 9.57 -5.87 14.24
N ASN A 101 9.29 -5.07 13.19
CA ASN A 101 9.75 -5.27 11.82
C ASN A 101 9.42 -6.68 11.29
N VAL A 102 8.20 -7.13 11.57
CA VAL A 102 7.65 -8.42 11.11
C VAL A 102 6.80 -8.19 9.87
N TYR A 103 6.94 -9.04 8.85
CA TYR A 103 6.14 -8.94 7.63
C TYR A 103 4.79 -9.66 7.79
N LYS A 104 3.71 -8.93 7.53
CA LYS A 104 2.35 -9.46 7.43
C LYS A 104 2.12 -10.07 6.05
N VAL A 105 1.64 -11.31 6.03
CA VAL A 105 1.09 -11.92 4.81
C VAL A 105 -0.41 -11.64 4.79
N ILE A 106 -0.89 -11.00 3.72
CA ILE A 106 -2.30 -10.59 3.52
C ILE A 106 -3.10 -11.71 2.85
#